data_AF-A0A431PW27-F1
#
_entry.id   AF-A0A431PW27-F1
#
_cell.length_a   1.000
_cell.length_b   1.000
_cell.length_c   1.000
_cell.angle_alpha   90.00
_cell.angle_beta   90.00
_cell.angle_gamma   90.00
#
_symmetry.space_group_name_H-M   'P 1'
#
loop_
_entity.id
_entity.type
_entity.pdbx_description
1 polymer ?
#
loop_
_entity_poly.entity_id
_entity_poly.type
_entity_poly.pdbx_seq_one_letter_code
_entity_poly.pdbx_strand_id
1 'polypeptide(L)'
;MGLFRLVSLVACLALTGGGAEAHAIVLNSTPRPDAIVSGRELAIEIRFNSRIDAGRSHIKLFGREGAAVSLPLDESASEDMLKARATGLAPGSYRLHWQTLSPDGHISQGDIPFRVDR
;
A
#
# COMPACT_ATOMS: atom_id res chain seq x y z
N MET A 1 68.10 -9.22 -16.65
CA MET A 1 67.32 -8.09 -16.08
C MET A 1 66.27 -7.68 -17.09
N GLY A 2 64.98 -7.78 -16.75
CA GLY A 2 63.88 -7.39 -17.64
C GLY A 2 62.55 -7.93 -17.13
N LEU A 3 62.22 -7.58 -15.90
CA LEU A 3 61.04 -8.01 -15.16
C LEU A 3 59.78 -7.31 -15.71
N PHE A 4 58.77 -8.12 -16.06
CA PHE A 4 57.32 -7.86 -15.97
C PHE A 4 56.74 -6.58 -16.58
N ARG A 5 55.76 -6.73 -17.48
CA ARG A 5 54.56 -5.89 -17.43
C ARG A 5 53.29 -6.75 -17.57
N LEU A 6 52.50 -6.66 -16.52
CA LEU A 6 51.24 -7.38 -16.27
C LEU A 6 50.22 -7.16 -17.38
N VAL A 7 49.51 -8.25 -17.68
CA VAL A 7 48.17 -8.24 -18.29
C VAL A 7 47.25 -7.43 -17.37
N SER A 8 46.83 -6.24 -17.79
CA SER A 8 45.77 -5.50 -17.09
C SER A 8 44.40 -5.94 -17.62
N LEU A 9 43.73 -6.71 -16.78
CA LEU A 9 42.35 -7.16 -16.90
C LEU A 9 41.41 -5.95 -17.01
N VAL A 10 40.59 -5.93 -18.06
CA VAL A 10 39.43 -5.05 -18.19
C VAL A 10 38.43 -5.41 -17.10
N ALA A 11 38.13 -4.47 -16.20
CA ALA A 11 37.00 -4.54 -15.29
C ALA A 11 36.05 -3.38 -15.62
N CYS A 12 35.18 -3.57 -16.62
CA CYS A 12 33.99 -2.74 -16.78
C CYS A 12 33.08 -3.01 -15.59
N LEU A 13 33.17 -2.17 -14.56
CA LEU A 13 32.23 -2.17 -13.45
C LEU A 13 30.91 -1.57 -13.96
N ALA A 14 30.12 -2.39 -14.63
CA ALA A 14 28.73 -2.09 -14.94
C ALA A 14 27.96 -2.11 -13.62
N LEU A 15 27.88 -0.95 -12.96
CA LEU A 15 26.90 -0.69 -11.92
C LEU A 15 25.53 -0.58 -12.61
N THR A 16 24.96 -1.71 -13.01
CA THR A 16 23.54 -1.79 -13.33
C THR A 16 22.80 -1.71 -12.00
N GLY A 17 22.59 -0.49 -11.51
CA GLY A 17 21.56 -0.21 -10.52
C GLY A 17 20.22 -0.48 -11.16
N GLY A 18 19.84 -1.76 -11.27
CA GLY A 18 18.49 -2.15 -11.56
C GLY A 18 17.66 -1.73 -10.36
N GLY A 19 17.01 -0.57 -10.45
CA GLY A 19 15.91 -0.25 -9.57
C GLY A 19 14.91 -1.38 -9.70
N ALA A 20 14.84 -2.26 -8.71
CA ALA A 20 13.69 -3.12 -8.57
C ALA A 20 12.52 -2.18 -8.32
N GLU A 21 11.73 -1.92 -9.35
CA GLU A 21 10.54 -1.09 -9.23
C GLU A 21 9.59 -1.78 -8.25
N ALA A 22 9.59 -1.30 -7.01
CA ALA A 22 8.83 -1.86 -5.91
C ALA A 22 7.54 -1.06 -5.76
N HIS A 23 6.83 -0.86 -6.88
CA HIS A 23 5.50 -0.31 -6.88
C HIS A 23 4.64 -1.13 -5.90
N ALA A 24 3.92 -0.43 -5.02
CA ALA A 24 3.07 -1.07 -4.04
C ALA A 24 1.80 -1.61 -4.72
N ILE A 25 1.75 -2.93 -4.88
CA ILE A 25 0.61 -3.67 -5.44
C ILE A 25 -0.15 -4.34 -4.31
N VAL A 26 -1.47 -4.16 -4.27
CA VAL A 26 -2.34 -4.81 -3.29
C VAL A 26 -2.35 -6.33 -3.52
N LEU A 27 -1.95 -7.09 -2.50
CA LEU A 27 -2.03 -8.55 -2.48
C LEU A 27 -3.36 -9.04 -1.91
N ASN A 28 -3.87 -8.39 -0.87
CA ASN A 28 -5.17 -8.67 -0.29
C ASN A 28 -5.72 -7.46 0.47
N SER A 29 -7.02 -7.49 0.70
CA SER A 29 -7.69 -6.47 1.49
C SER A 29 -8.85 -7.05 2.31
N THR A 30 -9.08 -6.40 3.45
CA THR A 30 -10.31 -6.50 4.24
C THR A 30 -10.89 -5.08 4.33
N PRO A 31 -12.12 -4.83 3.86
CA PRO A 31 -12.96 -5.73 3.07
C PRO A 31 -12.30 -6.10 1.72
N ARG A 32 -12.70 -7.23 1.15
CA ARG A 32 -12.38 -7.54 -0.25
C ARG A 32 -13.22 -6.65 -1.18
N PRO A 33 -12.80 -6.43 -2.43
CA PRO A 33 -13.64 -5.77 -3.42
C PRO A 33 -15.02 -6.43 -3.50
N ASP A 34 -16.06 -5.59 -3.51
CA ASP A 34 -17.48 -5.94 -3.56
C ASP A 34 -18.00 -6.82 -2.42
N ALA A 35 -17.23 -6.92 -1.31
CA ALA A 35 -17.68 -7.65 -0.14
C ALA A 35 -18.95 -7.03 0.47
N ILE A 36 -19.80 -7.90 1.02
CA ILE A 36 -20.89 -7.51 1.92
C ILE A 36 -20.42 -7.77 3.34
N VAL A 37 -20.44 -6.74 4.18
CA VAL A 37 -20.03 -6.81 5.58
C VAL A 37 -21.17 -6.39 6.49
N SER A 38 -21.23 -6.98 7.68
CA SER A 38 -22.28 -6.71 8.67
C SER A 38 -21.77 -5.91 9.85
N GLY A 39 -22.68 -5.15 10.45
CA GLY A 39 -22.40 -4.35 11.64
C GLY A 39 -21.95 -2.93 11.33
N ARG A 40 -21.60 -2.20 12.41
CA ARG A 40 -21.32 -0.75 12.37
C ARG A 40 -19.84 -0.41 12.49
N GLU A 41 -19.01 -1.42 12.68
CA GLU A 41 -17.57 -1.30 12.87
C GLU A 41 -16.86 -2.25 11.92
N LEU A 42 -15.81 -1.76 11.27
CA LEU A 42 -15.07 -2.51 10.27
C LEU A 42 -13.57 -2.33 10.51
N ALA A 43 -12.88 -3.43 10.76
CA ALA A 43 -11.44 -3.48 10.65
C ALA A 43 -11.05 -3.43 9.17
N ILE A 44 -10.08 -2.57 8.86
CA ILE A 44 -9.61 -2.35 7.50
C ILE A 44 -8.13 -2.72 7.46
N GLU A 45 -7.77 -3.60 6.53
CA GLU A 45 -6.40 -4.04 6.31
C GLU A 45 -6.15 -4.11 4.81
N ILE A 46 -5.07 -3.50 4.33
CA ILE A 46 -4.64 -3.56 2.92
C ILE A 46 -3.18 -3.96 2.91
N ARG A 47 -2.88 -5.15 2.40
CA ARG A 47 -1.52 -5.71 2.34
C ARG A 47 -0.93 -5.53 0.96
N PHE A 48 0.34 -5.14 0.90
CA PHE A 48 1.08 -4.89 -0.33
C PHE A 48 2.16 -5.96 -0.55
N ASN A 49 2.67 -6.04 -1.78
CA ASN A 49 3.80 -6.88 -2.17
C ASN A 49 5.17 -6.30 -1.77
N SER A 50 5.18 -5.07 -1.26
CA SER A 50 6.37 -4.33 -0.87
C SER A 50 6.13 -3.65 0.48
N ARG A 51 7.23 -3.22 1.11
CA ARG A 51 7.14 -2.27 2.22
C ARG A 51 6.52 -0.96 1.73
N ILE A 52 5.91 -0.22 2.64
CA ILE A 52 5.31 1.10 2.42
C ILE A 52 5.66 2.05 3.56
N ASP A 53 5.51 3.35 3.31
CA ASP A 53 5.60 4.39 4.34
C ASP A 53 4.20 4.74 4.84
N ALA A 54 3.80 4.18 5.98
CA ALA A 54 2.46 4.39 6.54
C ALA A 54 2.18 5.85 6.92
N GLY A 55 3.18 6.57 7.45
CA GLY A 55 3.04 7.97 7.85
C GLY A 55 2.83 8.94 6.68
N ARG A 56 3.22 8.53 5.47
CA ARG A 56 2.95 9.26 4.21
C ARG A 56 1.86 8.60 3.34
N SER A 57 1.19 7.59 3.88
CA SER A 57 0.05 6.90 3.24
C SER A 57 -1.27 7.35 3.87
N HIS A 58 -2.39 7.04 3.24
CA HIS A 58 -3.70 7.31 3.82
C HIS A 58 -4.80 6.39 3.29
N ILE A 59 -5.84 6.23 4.11
CA ILE A 59 -7.12 5.62 3.72
C ILE A 59 -8.23 6.66 3.92
N LYS A 60 -9.06 6.84 2.90
CA LYS A 60 -10.28 7.64 2.95
C LYS A 60 -11.50 6.75 2.71
N LEU A 61 -12.50 6.87 3.57
CA LEU A 61 -13.77 6.19 3.44
C LEU A 61 -14.80 7.12 2.80
N PHE A 62 -15.43 6.65 1.73
CA PHE A 62 -16.55 7.30 1.07
C PHE A 62 -17.82 6.46 1.31
N GLY A 63 -18.88 7.11 1.79
CA GLY A 63 -20.21 6.50 1.96
C GLY A 63 -21.26 7.15 1.06
N ARG A 64 -22.53 6.84 1.28
CA ARG A 64 -23.67 7.23 0.42
C ARG A 64 -23.86 8.74 0.21
N GLU A 65 -23.74 9.55 1.26
CA GLU A 65 -24.19 10.96 1.24
C GLU A 65 -23.22 11.92 1.96
N GLY A 66 -21.96 11.51 2.14
CA GLY A 66 -20.99 12.23 2.96
C GLY A 66 -19.73 12.66 2.21
N ALA A 67 -19.08 13.69 2.75
CA ALA A 67 -17.69 13.96 2.46
C ALA A 67 -16.82 12.73 2.84
N ALA A 68 -15.68 12.60 2.16
CA ALA A 68 -14.72 11.56 2.49
C ALA A 68 -14.24 11.73 3.94
N VAL A 69 -14.18 10.63 4.68
CA VAL A 69 -13.61 10.62 6.04
C VAL A 69 -12.23 9.98 5.95
N SER A 70 -11.19 10.74 6.32
CA SER A 70 -9.86 10.15 6.51
C SER A 70 -9.88 9.24 7.73
N LEU A 71 -9.40 8.01 7.57
CA LEU A 71 -9.27 7.07 8.67
C LEU A 71 -7.84 7.15 9.23
N PRO A 72 -7.68 7.26 10.57
CA PRO A 72 -6.37 7.19 11.18
C PRO A 72 -5.76 5.82 10.94
N LEU A 73 -4.49 5.81 10.52
CA LEU A 73 -3.74 4.59 10.32
C LEU A 73 -3.12 4.13 11.65
N ASP A 74 -3.10 2.81 11.82
CA ASP A 74 -2.33 2.16 12.88
C ASP A 74 -0.88 2.01 12.41
N GLU A 75 -0.01 2.89 12.90
CA GLU A 75 1.42 2.90 12.56
C GLU A 75 2.19 1.71 13.15
N SER A 76 1.58 0.91 14.04
CA SER A 76 2.17 -0.33 14.56
C SER A 76 1.94 -1.54 13.65
N ALA A 77 1.25 -1.36 12.52
CA ALA A 77 1.05 -2.40 11.52
C ALA A 77 2.37 -2.91 10.94
N SER A 78 2.32 -4.07 10.27
CA SER A 78 3.45 -4.57 9.50
C SER A 78 3.85 -3.56 8.41
N GLU A 79 5.14 -3.48 8.10
CA GLU A 79 5.69 -2.49 7.16
C GLU A 79 5.15 -2.58 5.72
N ASP A 80 4.42 -3.64 5.40
CA ASP A 80 3.78 -3.90 4.10
C ASP A 80 2.25 -3.77 4.17
N MET A 81 1.72 -3.09 5.18
CA MET A 81 0.29 -3.06 5.47
C MET A 81 -0.20 -1.68 5.90
N LEU A 82 -1.33 -1.26 5.33
CA LEU A 82 -2.15 -0.20 5.91
C LEU A 82 -3.24 -0.83 6.76
N LYS A 83 -3.36 -0.37 8.01
CA LYS A 83 -4.39 -0.83 8.94
C LYS A 83 -5.15 0.36 9.49
N ALA A 84 -6.47 0.24 9.53
CA ALA A 84 -7.35 1.28 10.04
C ALA A 84 -8.64 0.65 10.61
N ARG A 85 -9.49 1.50 11.19
CA ARG A 85 -10.81 1.10 11.67
C ARG A 85 -11.84 2.16 11.28
N ALA A 86 -12.95 1.71 10.74
CA ALA A 86 -14.14 2.53 10.54
C ALA A 86 -15.20 2.19 11.58
N THR A 87 -15.92 3.18 12.07
CA THR A 87 -17.01 3.04 13.04
C THR A 87 -18.22 3.84 12.58
N GLY A 88 -19.40 3.51 13.12
CA GLY A 88 -20.65 4.21 12.79
C GLY A 88 -21.13 3.94 11.37
N LEU A 89 -20.72 2.85 10.74
CA LEU A 89 -21.21 2.46 9.42
C LEU A 89 -22.72 2.19 9.47
N ALA A 90 -23.43 2.72 8.48
CA ALA A 90 -24.85 2.48 8.27
C ALA A 90 -25.02 1.57 7.04
N PRO A 91 -26.14 0.86 6.88
CA PRO A 91 -26.36 0.04 5.70
C PRO A 91 -26.28 0.86 4.41
N GLY A 92 -25.48 0.40 3.44
CA GLY A 92 -25.24 1.14 2.19
C GLY A 92 -23.96 0.76 1.48
N SER A 93 -23.75 1.37 0.31
CA SER A 93 -22.52 1.21 -0.47
C SER A 93 -21.43 2.15 0.05
N TYR A 94 -20.20 1.63 0.06
CA TYR A 94 -19.00 2.34 0.48
C TYR A 94 -17.84 2.09 -0.48
N ARG A 95 -16.83 2.96 -0.41
CA ARG A 95 -15.56 2.82 -1.11
C ARG A 95 -14.42 3.23 -0.19
N LEU A 96 -13.43 2.37 -0.03
CA LEU A 96 -12.14 2.75 0.52
C LEU A 96 -11.26 3.24 -0.62
N HIS A 97 -10.84 4.49 -0.55
CA HIS A 97 -9.76 4.99 -1.37
C HIS A 97 -8.47 4.91 -0.56
N TRP A 98 -7.46 4.25 -1.10
CA TRP A 98 -6.14 4.15 -0.49
C TRP A 98 -5.11 4.83 -1.39
N GLN A 99 -4.12 5.45 -0.77
CA GLN A 99 -2.92 5.93 -1.42
C GLN A 99 -1.74 5.53 -0.53
N THR A 100 -0.71 4.97 -1.14
CA THR A 100 0.49 4.56 -0.43
C THR A 100 1.75 5.00 -1.14
N LEU A 101 2.81 5.20 -0.35
CA LEU A 101 4.13 5.57 -0.82
C LEU A 101 5.07 4.39 -0.60
N SER A 102 5.68 3.89 -1.66
CA SER A 102 6.72 2.87 -1.60
C SER A 102 8.09 3.48 -1.27
N PRO A 103 9.05 2.69 -0.74
CA PRO A 103 10.40 3.16 -0.42
C PRO A 103 11.18 3.73 -1.61
N ASP A 104 10.83 3.36 -2.85
CA ASP A 104 11.41 3.91 -4.08
C ASP A 104 10.87 5.31 -4.43
N GLY A 105 9.94 5.84 -3.63
CA GLY A 105 9.38 7.18 -3.78
C GLY A 105 8.13 7.25 -4.67
N HIS A 106 7.66 6.12 -5.21
CA HIS A 106 6.46 6.10 -6.03
C HIS A 106 5.18 6.07 -5.21
N ILE A 107 4.17 6.80 -5.68
CA ILE A 107 2.82 6.77 -5.11
C ILE A 107 1.98 5.80 -5.92
N SER A 108 1.37 4.83 -5.23
CA SER A 108 0.34 3.96 -5.78
C SER A 108 -0.98 4.24 -5.07
N GLN A 109 -2.11 4.10 -5.77
CA GLN A 109 -3.44 4.36 -5.21
C GLN A 109 -4.49 3.47 -5.86
N GLY A 110 -5.64 3.34 -5.21
CA GLY A 110 -6.75 2.57 -5.74
C GLY A 110 -7.99 2.62 -4.87
N ASP A 111 -9.00 1.89 -5.33
CA ASP A 111 -10.32 1.86 -4.71
C ASP A 111 -10.76 0.43 -4.41
N ILE A 112 -11.38 0.25 -3.24
CA ILE A 112 -12.00 -1.01 -2.81
C ILE A 112 -13.47 -0.72 -2.50
N PRO A 113 -14.39 -1.00 -3.44
CA PRO A 113 -15.81 -0.90 -3.18
C PRO A 113 -16.27 -2.02 -2.23
N PHE A 114 -17.25 -1.75 -1.38
CA PHE A 114 -17.90 -2.75 -0.54
C PHE A 114 -19.30 -2.27 -0.14
N ARG A 115 -20.11 -3.15 0.45
CA ARG A 115 -21.45 -2.83 0.96
C ARG A 115 -21.58 -3.25 2.41
N VAL A 116 -22.24 -2.41 3.21
CA VAL A 116 -22.64 -2.72 4.58
C VAL A 116 -24.11 -3.12 4.55
N ASP A 117 -24.43 -4.30 5.09
CA ASP A 117 -25.82 -4.73 5.29
C ASP A 117 -26.33 -4.34 6.68
N ARG A 118 -27.51 -4.84 7.06
CA ARG A 118 -28.20 -4.44 8.30
C ARG A 118 -27.66 -5.19 9.51
#